data_AF-A0A1G3R3H1-F1
#
_entry.id   AF-A0A1G3R3H1-F1
#
_cell.length_a   1.000
_cell.length_b   1.000
_cell.length_c   1.000
_cell.angle_alpha   90.00
_cell.angle_beta   90.00
_cell.angle_gamma   90.00
#
_symmetry.space_group_name_H-M   'P 1'
#
loop_
_entity.id
_entity.type
_entity.pdbx_description
1 polymer ?
#
loop_
_entity_poly.entity_id
_entity_poly.type
_entity_poly.pdbx_seq_one_letter_code
_entity_poly.pdbx_strand_id
1 'polypeptide(L)' 'MFFDVPTLVSWISRSIALEPGDLIYTGTSGSPAALADGDVVEVEIGGIGVLRNPVRAGP' A
#
# COMPACT_ATOMS: atom_id res chain seq x y z
N MET A 1 5.77 10.46 4.39
CA MET A 1 6.63 9.72 3.44
C MET A 1 8.04 10.27 3.57
N PHE A 2 9.06 9.45 3.85
CA PHE A 2 10.44 9.94 4.02
C PHE A 2 11.16 10.20 2.68
N PHE A 3 10.78 9.46 1.63
CA PHE A 3 11.30 9.60 0.27
C PHE A 3 10.13 9.81 -0.69
N ASP A 4 10.33 10.56 -1.77
CA ASP A 4 9.30 10.77 -2.80
C ASP A 4 9.20 9.60 -3.80
N VAL A 5 8.16 9.58 -4.63
CA VAL A 5 7.91 8.51 -5.60
C VAL A 5 9.06 8.36 -6.61
N PRO A 6 9.57 9.43 -7.26
CA PRO A 6 10.71 9.32 -8.17
C PRO A 6 11.96 8.72 -7.51
N THR A 7 12.26 9.09 -6.26
CA THR A 7 13.39 8.54 -5.51
C THR A 7 13.24 7.04 -5.29
N LEU A 8 12.04 6.58 -4.91
CA LEU A 8 11.77 5.15 -4.71
C LEU A 8 11.94 4.35 -6.01
N VAL A 9 11.38 4.82 -7.13
CA VAL A 9 11.52 4.18 -8.45
C VAL A 9 13.00 4.05 -8.83
N SER A 10 13.76 5.14 -8.73
CA SER A 10 15.19 5.17 -9.05
C SER A 10 16.02 4.25 -8.16
N TRP A 11 15.67 4.14 -6.88
CA TRP A 11 16.40 3.29 -5.95
C TRP A 11 16.15 1.81 -6.24
N ILE A 12 14.89 1.41 -6.40
CA ILE A 12 14.52 0.02 -6.68
C ILE A 12 15.11 -0.44 -8.02
N SER A 13 15.07 0.41 -9.06
CA SER A 13 15.56 0.07 -10.40
C SER A 13 17.08 -0.18 -10.49
N ARG A 14 17.85 0.17 -9.44
CA ARG A 14 19.28 -0.17 -9.34
C ARG A 14 19.52 -1.54 -8.74
N SER A 15 18.56 -2.08 -8.02
CA SER A 15 18.64 -3.39 -7.37
C SER A 15 18.02 -4.50 -8.22
N ILE A 16 16.90 -4.20 -8.88
CA ILE A 16 16.18 -5.10 -9.78
C ILE A 16 15.73 -4.36 -11.03
N ALA A 17 15.63 -5.05 -12.17
CA ALA A 17 14.99 -4.49 -13.36
C ALA A 17 13.48 -4.40 -13.12
N LEU A 18 12.90 -3.22 -13.34
CA LEU A 18 11.46 -3.01 -13.29
C LEU A 18 10.83 -3.31 -14.66
N GLU A 19 9.70 -3.99 -14.66
CA GLU A 19 8.94 -4.37 -15.84
C GLU A 19 7.56 -3.69 -15.89
N PRO A 20 6.98 -3.48 -17.09
CA PRO A 20 5.61 -2.99 -17.20
C PRO A 20 4.63 -3.89 -16.46
N GLY A 21 3.89 -3.31 -15.51
CA GLY A 21 2.96 -4.04 -14.64
C GLY A 21 3.44 -4.17 -13.19
N ASP A 22 4.70 -3.85 -12.91
CA ASP A 22 5.22 -3.86 -11.55
C ASP A 22 4.54 -2.82 -10.65
N LEU A 23 4.36 -3.20 -9.38
CA LEU A 23 3.75 -2.37 -8.35
C LEU A 23 4.76 -2.04 -7.24
N ILE A 24 4.85 -0.75 -6.88
CA ILE A 24 5.68 -0.27 -5.78
C ILE A 24 4.77 0.23 -4.66
N TYR A 25 4.88 -0.39 -3.49
CA TYR A 25 4.17 0.02 -2.28
C TYR A 25 5.02 1.07 -1.55
N THR A 26 4.56 2.33 -1.52
CA THR A 26 5.33 3.51 -1.08
C THR A 26 5.37 3.72 0.43
N GLY A 27 4.83 2.76 1.19
CA GLY A 27 4.78 2.77 2.65
C GLY A 27 3.53 3.43 3.23
N THR A 28 3.37 3.28 4.55
CA THR A 28 2.31 3.92 5.33
C THR A 28 2.91 4.65 6.53
N SER A 29 2.25 5.70 7.00
CA SER A 29 2.60 6.36 8.27
C SER A 29 1.79 5.78 9.42
N GLY A 30 2.36 5.83 10.63
CA GLY A 30 1.68 5.36 11.82
C GLY A 30 1.63 3.83 11.93
N SER A 31 0.85 3.34 12.88
CA SER A 31 0.65 1.93 13.13
C SER A 31 -0.80 1.56 12.82
N PRO A 32 -1.06 0.65 11.86
CA PRO A 32 -2.40 0.14 11.63
C PRO A 32 -2.94 -0.55 12.88
N ALA A 33 -4.25 -0.44 13.11
CA ALA A 33 -4.92 -1.21 14.14
C ALA A 33 -4.92 -2.72 13.80
N ALA A 34 -5.00 -3.56 14.83
CA ALA A 34 -5.22 -4.99 14.63
C ALA A 34 -6.59 -5.22 13.98
N LEU A 35 -6.64 -6.17 13.05
CA LEU A 35 -7.87 -6.55 12.38
C LEU A 35 -8.60 -7.63 13.18
N ALA A 36 -9.92 -7.52 13.28
CA ALA A 36 -10.81 -8.53 13.85
C ALA A 36 -11.78 -9.08 12.79
N ASP A 37 -12.32 -10.28 13.05
CA ASP A 37 -13.37 -10.84 12.20
C ASP A 37 -14.60 -9.92 12.19
N GLY A 38 -15.17 -9.70 11.00
CA GLY A 38 -16.31 -8.82 10.81
C GLY A 38 -15.97 -7.35 10.58
N ASP A 39 -14.71 -6.93 10.77
CA ASP A 39 -14.29 -5.56 10.46
C ASP A 39 -14.50 -5.21 8.99
N VAL A 40 -14.60 -3.91 8.71
CA VAL A 40 -14.50 -3.37 7.35
C VAL A 40 -13.37 -2.35 7.32
N VAL A 41 -12.34 -2.65 6.53
CA VAL A 41 -11.19 -1.76 6.36
C VAL A 41 -11.45 -0.85 5.17
N GLU A 42 -11.35 0.45 5.41
CA GLU A 42 -11.40 1.49 4.38
C GLU A 42 -10.04 2.19 4.28
N VAL A 43 -9.54 2.32 3.07
CA VAL A 43 -8.31 3.06 2.75
C VAL A 43 -8.64 4.13 1.72
N GLU A 44 -8.36 5.38 2.05
CA GLU A 44 -8.64 6.53 1.18
C GLU A 44 -7.33 7.19 0.73
N ILE A 45 -7.27 7.51 -0.57
CA ILE A 45 -6.27 8.43 -1.10
C ILE A 45 -7.00 9.54 -1.85
N GLY A 46 -6.78 10.79 -1.41
CA GLY A 46 -7.39 11.97 -2.03
C GLY A 46 -7.10 12.03 -3.54
N GLY A 47 -8.16 12.19 -4.33
CA GLY A 47 -8.08 12.23 -5.79
C GLY A 47 -7.99 10.87 -6.49
N ILE A 48 -7.88 9.76 -5.75
CA ILE A 48 -7.93 8.39 -6.30
C ILE A 48 -9.25 7.71 -5.92
N GLY A 49 -9.61 7.75 -4.63
CA GLY A 49 -10.85 7.18 -4.11
C GLY A 49 -10.66 6.35 -2.85
N VAL A 50 -11.70 5.60 -2.50
CA VAL A 50 -11.75 4.74 -1.32
C VAL A 50 -11.78 3.27 -1.74
N LEU A 51 -10.87 2.48 -1.19
CA LEU A 51 -10.90 1.02 -1.25
C LEU A 51 -11.50 0.47 0.05
N ARG A 52 -12.51 -0.40 -0.07
CA ARG A 52 -13.26 -0.96 1.07
C ARG A 52 -13.22 -2.48 1.02
N ASN A 53 -12.72 -3.11 2.08
CA ASN A 53 -12.57 -4.56 2.17
C ASN A 53 -13.19 -5.11 3.48
N PRO A 54 -14.11 -6.08 3.42
CA PRO A 54 -14.57 -6.79 4.60
C PRO A 54 -13.51 -7.79 5.07
N VAL A 55 -13.28 -7.86 6.38
CA VAL A 55 -12.39 -8.85 7.02
C VAL A 55 -13.19 -10.09 7.38
N ARG A 56 -12.59 -11.25 7.13
CA ARG A 56 -13.09 -12.56 7.54
C ARG A 56 -11.97 -13.36 8.18
N ALA A 57 -12.25 -14.05 9.28
CA ALA A 57 -11.34 -15.03 9.84
C ALA A 57 -11.00 -16.09 8.79
N GLY A 58 -9.72 -16.44 8.69
CA GLY A 58 -9.26 -17.54 7.85
C GLY A 58 -9.78 -18.90 8.38
N PRO A 59 -9.74 -19.94 7.53
CA PRO A 59 -10.04 -21.31 7.95
C PRO A 59 -9.05 -21.84 8.99
#